data_AF-A0A1S3QRE4-F1
#
_entry.id   AF-A0A1S3QRE4-F1
#
_cell.length_a   1.000
_cell.length_b   1.000
_cell.length_c   1.000
_cell.angle_alpha   90.00
_cell.angle_beta   90.00
_cell.angle_gamma   90.00
#
_symmetry.space_group_name_H-M   'P 1'
#
loop_
_entity.id
_entity.type
_entity.pdbx_description
1 polymer ?
#
loop_
_entity_poly.entity_id
_entity_poly.type
_entity_poly.pdbx_seq_one_letter_code
_entity_poly.pdbx_strand_id
1 'polypeptide(L)'
;MKGIRTLNKLSIRCYATRRSDVLTEPLAGLKAGAALPPQSVQMSKLPNGLVIASLENYSPVSSVGVFVKAGTRYETVENQGVSHVLRLAANLTTKGASAFRICRGVEAVGGSLRSVSME
;
A
#
# COMPACT_ATOMS: atom_id res chain seq x y z
N MET A 1 72.06 13.83 4.08
CA MET A 1 71.25 12.85 3.33
C MET A 1 69.85 12.83 3.92
N LYS A 2 68.84 12.75 3.04
CA LYS A 2 67.45 13.22 3.24
C LYS A 2 66.66 12.40 4.28
N GLY A 3 65.93 13.12 5.12
CA GLY A 3 65.07 12.58 6.17
C GLY A 3 63.77 11.95 5.64
N ILE A 4 63.33 10.93 6.37
CA ILE A 4 62.03 10.25 6.27
C ILE A 4 61.00 11.02 7.09
N ARG A 5 59.75 11.07 6.58
CA ARG A 5 58.44 11.45 7.19
C ARG A 5 57.73 12.40 6.20
N THR A 6 56.50 12.24 5.73
CA THR A 6 55.30 11.55 6.24
C THR A 6 54.26 11.58 5.12
N LEU A 7 53.70 10.42 4.75
CA LEU A 7 52.48 10.34 3.94
C LEU A 7 51.30 10.68 4.85
N ASN A 8 50.67 11.85 4.69
CA ASN A 8 49.35 12.07 5.27
C ASN A 8 48.53 13.09 4.48
N LYS A 9 47.84 12.62 3.45
CA LYS A 9 46.68 13.31 2.83
C LYS A 9 45.65 12.27 2.36
N LEU A 10 45.09 11.51 3.29
CA LEU A 10 43.79 10.87 3.07
C LEU A 10 42.75 11.75 3.77
N SER A 11 42.13 12.63 2.99
CA SER A 11 40.92 13.34 3.43
C SER A 11 39.76 12.35 3.42
N ILE A 12 39.54 11.69 4.55
CA ILE A 12 38.28 10.98 4.81
C ILE A 12 37.23 12.07 5.03
N ARG A 13 36.37 12.29 4.03
CA ARG A 13 35.19 13.15 4.19
C ARG A 13 34.22 12.44 5.14
N CYS A 14 34.27 12.78 6.41
CA CYS A 14 33.27 12.37 7.39
C CYS A 14 31.93 13.07 7.08
N TYR A 15 30.98 12.35 6.49
CA TYR A 15 29.60 12.82 6.26
C TYR A 15 28.73 12.78 7.53
N ALA A 16 29.32 12.67 8.72
CA ALA A 16 28.61 12.40 9.97
C ALA A 16 28.04 13.66 10.67
N THR A 17 28.23 14.86 10.13
CA THR A 17 27.86 16.13 10.80
C THR A 17 26.72 16.89 10.13
N ARG A 18 25.88 16.25 9.29
CA ARG A 18 24.54 16.81 9.02
C ARG A 18 23.68 16.60 10.26
N ARG A 19 23.75 17.57 11.17
CA ARG A 19 22.79 17.81 12.24
C ARG A 19 21.39 17.72 11.59
N SER A 20 20.58 16.76 12.00
CA SER A 20 19.16 16.76 11.63
C SER A 20 18.60 18.10 12.07
N ASP A 21 18.11 18.91 11.13
CA ASP A 21 17.43 20.15 11.45
C ASP A 21 16.35 19.84 12.50
N VAL A 22 16.34 20.61 13.59
CA VAL A 22 15.40 20.40 14.68
C VAL A 22 14.01 20.60 14.11
N LEU A 23 13.11 19.62 14.27
CA LEU A 23 11.73 19.63 13.71
C LEU A 23 10.84 20.77 14.27
N THR A 24 11.41 21.68 15.05
CA THR A 24 10.77 22.88 15.58
C THR A 24 10.54 23.92 14.48
N GLU A 25 11.41 23.97 13.46
CA GLU A 25 11.24 24.90 12.34
C GLU A 25 10.62 24.18 11.13
N PRO A 26 9.63 24.78 10.46
CA PRO A 26 9.02 24.20 9.28
C PRO A 26 10.04 24.12 8.15
N LEU A 27 10.07 22.99 7.43
CA LEU A 27 10.96 22.80 6.29
C LEU A 27 10.63 23.82 5.20
N ALA A 28 11.57 24.73 4.93
CA ALA A 28 11.40 25.78 3.95
C ALA A 28 11.19 25.19 2.53
N GLY A 29 10.17 25.69 1.81
CA GLY A 29 9.89 25.31 0.42
C GLY A 29 8.72 24.35 0.21
N LEU A 30 8.06 23.87 1.28
CA LEU A 30 6.83 23.09 1.16
C LEU A 30 5.62 24.02 0.94
N LYS A 31 4.89 23.80 -0.17
CA LYS A 31 3.61 24.46 -0.45
C LYS A 31 2.47 23.54 -0.04
N ALA A 32 1.55 24.05 0.78
CA ALA A 32 0.31 23.34 1.07
C ALA A 32 -0.59 23.30 -0.17
N GLY A 33 -1.24 22.15 -0.41
CA GLY A 33 -2.21 21.99 -1.49
C GLY A 33 -3.48 22.80 -1.23
N ALA A 34 -4.08 23.34 -2.29
CA ALA A 34 -5.35 24.03 -2.23
C ALA A 34 -6.53 23.03 -2.09
N ALA A 35 -7.59 23.44 -1.40
CA ALA A 35 -8.80 22.63 -1.27
C ALA A 35 -9.55 22.56 -2.62
N LEU A 36 -9.88 21.35 -3.05
CA LEU A 36 -10.64 21.09 -4.27
C LEU A 36 -12.12 20.82 -3.95
N PRO A 37 -13.04 21.13 -4.88
CA PRO A 37 -14.47 20.91 -4.66
C PRO A 37 -14.80 19.41 -4.58
N PRO A 38 -15.68 18.99 -3.67
CA PRO A 38 -16.04 17.58 -3.49
C PRO A 38 -16.70 17.03 -4.76
N GLN A 39 -16.32 15.81 -5.15
CA GLN A 39 -16.94 15.11 -6.29
C GLN A 39 -18.05 14.16 -5.81
N SER A 40 -19.06 13.97 -6.66
CA SER A 40 -20.09 12.95 -6.45
C SER A 40 -19.59 11.56 -6.80
N VAL A 41 -20.23 10.53 -6.24
CA VAL A 41 -19.98 9.12 -6.60
C VAL A 41 -20.26 8.91 -8.08
N GLN A 42 -19.31 8.32 -8.80
CA GLN A 42 -19.48 7.91 -10.19
C GLN A 42 -19.73 6.40 -10.24
N MET A 43 -20.79 6.00 -10.94
CA MET A 43 -21.11 4.59 -11.17
C MET A 43 -21.10 4.28 -12.66
N SER A 44 -20.36 3.24 -13.04
CA SER A 44 -20.35 2.71 -14.39
C SER A 44 -20.64 1.22 -14.39
N LYS A 45 -21.27 0.74 -15.46
CA LYS A 45 -21.55 -0.69 -15.68
C LYS A 45 -20.81 -1.14 -16.93
N LEU A 46 -19.97 -2.14 -16.78
CA LEU A 46 -19.28 -2.77 -17.90
C LEU A 46 -20.22 -3.69 -18.69
N PRO A 47 -19.93 -3.98 -19.97
CA PRO A 47 -20.78 -4.85 -20.80
C PRO A 47 -20.90 -6.29 -20.26
N ASN A 48 -19.98 -6.73 -19.41
CA ASN A 48 -20.02 -8.02 -18.71
C ASN A 48 -20.90 -8.00 -17.43
N GLY A 49 -21.53 -6.87 -17.09
CA GLY A 49 -22.36 -6.71 -15.91
C GLY A 49 -21.63 -6.30 -14.62
N LEU A 50 -20.30 -6.09 -14.65
CA LEU A 50 -19.56 -5.59 -13.49
C LEU A 50 -19.94 -4.12 -13.22
N VAL A 51 -20.28 -3.82 -11.96
CA VAL A 51 -20.56 -2.46 -11.49
C VAL A 51 -19.29 -1.89 -10.85
N ILE A 52 -18.82 -0.75 -11.35
CA ILE A 52 -17.70 0.00 -10.78
C ILE A 52 -18.25 1.27 -10.16
N ALA A 53 -18.00 1.47 -8.88
CA ALA A 53 -18.32 2.70 -8.17
C ALA A 53 -17.02 3.33 -7.67
N SER A 54 -16.80 4.60 -8.01
CA SER A 54 -15.64 5.39 -7.59
C SER A 54 -16.08 6.70 -6.96
N LEU A 55 -15.32 7.17 -5.96
CA LEU A 55 -15.51 8.45 -5.30
C LEU A 55 -14.15 9.11 -5.12
N GLU A 56 -13.96 10.25 -5.77
CA GLU A 56 -12.76 11.06 -5.60
C GLU A 56 -12.92 11.95 -4.35
N ASN A 57 -12.01 11.78 -3.39
CA ASN A 57 -12.03 12.51 -2.13
C ASN A 57 -10.75 13.32 -1.88
N TYR A 58 -9.83 13.38 -2.86
CA TYR A 58 -8.52 14.06 -2.78
C TYR A 58 -7.68 13.69 -1.55
N SER A 59 -7.94 12.52 -0.97
CA SER A 59 -7.19 11.98 0.14
C SER A 59 -5.86 11.39 -0.35
N PRO A 60 -4.75 11.55 0.39
CA PRO A 60 -3.50 10.84 0.08
C PRO A 60 -3.62 9.32 0.25
N VAL A 61 -4.72 8.83 0.84
CA VAL A 61 -5.02 7.42 1.02
C VAL A 61 -6.26 7.04 0.22
N SER A 62 -6.11 6.02 -0.63
CA SER A 62 -7.20 5.42 -1.40
C SER A 62 -7.47 3.99 -0.92
N SER A 63 -8.73 3.57 -0.94
CA SER A 63 -9.14 2.20 -0.66
C SER A 63 -9.87 1.61 -1.86
N VAL A 64 -9.54 0.37 -2.20
CA VAL A 64 -10.17 -0.39 -3.28
C VAL A 64 -10.72 -1.67 -2.70
N GLY A 65 -11.99 -1.96 -2.97
CA GLY A 65 -12.68 -3.14 -2.51
C GLY A 65 -13.39 -3.85 -3.65
N VAL A 66 -13.37 -5.19 -3.62
CA VAL A 66 -14.15 -6.03 -4.52
C VAL A 66 -15.23 -6.70 -3.68
N PHE A 67 -16.49 -6.50 -4.06
CA PHE A 67 -17.64 -7.06 -3.38
C PHE A 67 -18.31 -8.09 -4.27
N VAL A 68 -18.51 -9.29 -3.74
CA VAL A 68 -19.17 -10.39 -4.44
C VAL A 68 -20.44 -10.74 -3.68
N LYS A 69 -21.56 -10.86 -4.40
CA LYS A 69 -22.82 -11.32 -3.84
C LYS A 69 -22.76 -12.84 -3.61
N ALA A 70 -22.04 -13.25 -2.58
CA ALA A 70 -21.86 -14.65 -2.16
C ALA A 70 -21.74 -14.70 -0.62
N GLY A 71 -21.83 -15.90 -0.04
CA GLY A 71 -21.71 -16.13 1.40
C GLY A 71 -22.34 -17.45 1.84
N THR A 72 -22.34 -17.68 3.14
CA THR A 72 -22.87 -18.88 3.83
C THR A 72 -24.30 -19.24 3.41
N ARG A 73 -25.15 -18.24 3.15
CA ARG A 73 -26.53 -18.43 2.66
C ARG A 73 -26.61 -19.17 1.32
N TYR A 74 -25.58 -19.09 0.49
CA TYR A 74 -25.51 -19.76 -0.80
C TYR A 74 -24.83 -21.14 -0.72
N GLU A 75 -24.55 -21.62 0.48
CA GLU A 75 -24.01 -22.96 0.71
C GLU A 75 -25.12 -24.01 0.74
N THR A 76 -24.74 -25.22 0.35
CA THR A 76 -25.48 -26.47 0.45
C THR A 76 -24.96 -27.28 1.63
N VAL A 77 -25.64 -28.36 1.99
CA VAL A 77 -25.22 -29.26 3.08
C VAL A 77 -23.84 -29.87 2.83
N GLU A 78 -23.48 -30.09 1.58
CA GLU A 78 -22.21 -30.73 1.20
C GLU A 78 -20.99 -29.80 1.26
N ASN A 79 -21.20 -28.48 1.19
CA ASN A 79 -20.13 -27.47 1.11
C ASN A 79 -20.22 -26.42 2.22
N GLN A 80 -20.75 -26.81 3.37
CA GLN A 80 -20.82 -25.97 4.56
C GLN A 80 -19.42 -25.49 4.98
N GLY A 81 -19.30 -24.18 5.22
CA GLY A 81 -18.07 -23.54 5.66
C GLY A 81 -17.11 -23.13 4.54
N VAL A 82 -17.46 -23.36 3.26
CA VAL A 82 -16.61 -22.95 2.13
C VAL A 82 -16.40 -21.44 2.10
N SER A 83 -17.40 -20.62 2.45
CA SER A 83 -17.25 -19.16 2.52
C SER A 83 -16.19 -18.75 3.55
N HIS A 84 -16.15 -19.42 4.69
CA HIS A 84 -15.16 -19.17 5.74
C HIS A 84 -13.75 -19.57 5.29
N VAL A 85 -13.62 -20.73 4.64
CA VAL A 85 -12.34 -21.20 4.08
C VAL A 85 -11.85 -20.26 2.97
N LEU A 86 -12.74 -19.81 2.08
CA LEU A 86 -12.41 -18.84 1.03
C LEU A 86 -11.89 -17.52 1.61
N ARG A 87 -12.47 -17.04 2.71
CA ARG A 87 -11.98 -15.84 3.41
C ARG A 87 -10.54 -16.02 3.90
N LEU A 88 -10.24 -17.16 4.53
CA LEU A 88 -8.88 -17.49 5.02
C LEU A 88 -7.89 -17.64 3.86
N ALA A 89 -8.35 -18.19 2.74
CA ALA A 89 -7.53 -18.44 1.56
C ALA A 89 -7.30 -17.21 0.67
N ALA A 90 -8.05 -16.13 0.86
CA ALA A 90 -8.07 -14.97 -0.05
C ALA A 90 -6.70 -14.31 -0.28
N ASN A 91 -5.81 -14.35 0.71
CA ASN A 91 -4.49 -13.72 0.67
C ASN A 91 -3.33 -14.72 0.47
N LEU A 92 -3.64 -15.96 0.08
CA LEU A 92 -2.64 -16.98 -0.19
C LEU A 92 -2.08 -16.85 -1.63
N THR A 93 -1.45 -17.92 -2.12
CA THR A 93 -0.86 -17.98 -3.44
C THR A 93 -1.92 -18.01 -4.56
N THR A 94 -1.58 -17.38 -5.67
CA THR A 94 -2.36 -17.42 -6.93
C THR A 94 -1.55 -18.13 -8.01
N LYS A 95 -2.15 -18.40 -9.17
CA LYS A 95 -1.44 -18.99 -10.32
C LYS A 95 -0.25 -18.13 -10.79
N GLY A 96 -0.32 -16.80 -10.61
CA GLY A 96 0.69 -15.85 -11.11
C GLY A 96 1.65 -15.31 -10.05
N ALA A 97 1.37 -15.51 -8.76
CA ALA A 97 2.17 -14.98 -7.66
C ALA A 97 2.06 -15.84 -6.41
N SER A 98 3.21 -16.15 -5.80
CA SER A 98 3.26 -16.80 -4.48
C SER A 98 2.78 -15.86 -3.37
N ALA A 99 2.35 -16.42 -2.25
CA ALA A 99 1.95 -15.64 -1.07
C ALA A 99 3.08 -14.69 -0.62
N PHE A 100 4.34 -15.14 -0.66
CA PHE A 100 5.50 -14.29 -0.34
C PHE A 100 5.62 -13.07 -1.28
N ARG A 101 5.42 -13.27 -2.59
CA ARG A 101 5.45 -12.17 -3.57
C ARG A 101 4.31 -11.19 -3.34
N ILE A 102 3.13 -11.68 -2.97
CA ILE A 102 1.97 -10.84 -2.65
C ILE A 102 2.26 -9.99 -1.40
N CYS A 103 2.68 -10.60 -0.30
CA CYS A 103 2.99 -9.87 0.93
C CYS A 103 4.08 -8.82 0.71
N ARG A 104 5.19 -9.19 0.05
CA ARG A 104 6.27 -8.23 -0.25
C ARG A 104 5.83 -7.11 -1.17
N GLY A 105 4.97 -7.39 -2.16
CA GLY A 105 4.43 -6.36 -3.04
C GLY A 105 3.56 -5.36 -2.28
N VAL A 106 2.68 -5.83 -1.40
CA VAL A 106 1.82 -4.98 -0.58
C VAL A 106 2.64 -4.15 0.42
N GLU A 107 3.60 -4.77 1.10
CA GLU A 107 4.50 -4.09 2.05
C GLU A 107 5.38 -3.04 1.38
N ALA A 108 5.91 -3.31 0.19
CA ALA A 108 6.77 -2.38 -0.54
C ALA A 108 6.04 -1.07 -0.91
N VAL A 109 4.72 -1.14 -1.12
CA VAL A 109 3.86 0.02 -1.37
C VAL A 109 3.37 0.67 -0.06
N GLY A 110 3.55 0.00 1.09
CA GLY A 110 3.02 0.44 2.38
C GLY A 110 1.51 0.23 2.52
N GLY A 111 0.93 -0.67 1.72
CA GLY A 111 -0.50 -0.96 1.72
C GLY A 111 -0.92 -1.97 2.78
N SER A 112 -2.24 -2.18 2.92
CA SER A 112 -2.79 -3.28 3.72
C SER A 112 -3.89 -4.00 2.95
N LEU A 113 -3.88 -5.33 2.99
CA LEU A 113 -4.85 -6.19 2.32
C LEU A 113 -5.69 -6.92 3.37
N ARG A 114 -7.03 -6.89 3.22
CA ARG A 114 -7.97 -7.54 4.14
C ARG A 114 -9.07 -8.24 3.35
N SER A 115 -9.50 -9.39 3.85
CA SER A 115 -10.65 -10.15 3.37
C SER A 115 -11.69 -10.28 4.48
N VAL A 116 -12.95 -10.05 4.14
CA VAL A 116 -14.09 -10.20 5.04
C VAL A 116 -15.17 -11.01 4.34
N SER A 117 -15.79 -11.93 5.07
CA SER A 117 -17.00 -12.64 4.67
C SER A 117 -18.03 -12.36 5.74
N MET A 118 -19.23 -11.97 5.33
CA MET A 118 -20.36 -11.91 6.24
C MET A 118 -20.95 -13.32 6.37
N GLU A 119 -21.21 -13.72 7.62
CA GLU A 119 -21.93 -14.94 7.97
C GLU A 119 -23.45 -14.72 7.94
#